data_AF-A0A3R9K2I6-F1
#
_entry.id   AF-A0A3R9K2I6-F1
#
_cell.length_a   1.000
_cell.length_b   1.000
_cell.length_c   1.000
_cell.angle_alpha   90.00
_cell.angle_beta   90.00
_cell.angle_gamma   90.00
#
_symmetry.space_group_name_H-M   'P 1'
#
loop_
_entity.id
_entity.type
_entity.pdbx_description
1 polymer ?
#
loop_
_entity_poly.entity_id
_entity_poly.type
_entity_poly.pdbx_seq_one_letter_code
_entity_poly.pdbx_strand_id
1 'polypeptide(L)' 'MVIVSHQLDIVNYVDSIIFVDKSSGDIIKDTHDNLIYRNQNYRKLFGLKEEVHND' A
#
# COMPACT_ATOMS: atom_id res chain seq x y z
N MET A 1 -8.47 3.35 16.11
CA MET A 1 -8.96 1.96 15.97
C MET A 1 -7.98 1.22 15.07
N VAL A 2 -7.62 -0.02 15.39
CA VAL A 2 -6.74 -0.84 14.55
C VAL A 2 -7.59 -2.00 14.03
N ILE A 3 -7.56 -2.21 12.71
CA ILE A 3 -8.28 -3.29 12.05
C ILE A 3 -7.24 -4.19 11.39
N VAL A 4 -7.40 -5.50 11.57
CA VAL A 4 -6.63 -6.51 10.85
C VAL A 4 -7.61 -7.33 10.03
N SER A 5 -7.44 -7.34 8.72
CA SER A 5 -8.31 -8.05 7.79
C SER A 5 -7.48 -8.76 6.72
N HIS A 6 -7.99 -9.90 6.26
CA HIS A 6 -7.48 -10.58 5.07
C HIS A 6 -8.08 -10.04 3.78
N GLN A 7 -9.21 -9.34 3.87
CA GLN A 7 -9.85 -8.73 2.71
C GLN A 7 -9.14 -7.41 2.38
N LEU A 8 -8.63 -7.32 1.15
CA LEU A 8 -7.83 -6.17 0.69
C LEU A 8 -8.69 -4.93 0.41
N ASP A 9 -10.01 -5.05 0.31
CA ASP A 9 -10.94 -3.94 0.09
C ASP A 9 -11.03 -2.98 1.28
N ILE A 10 -10.70 -3.45 2.50
CA ILE A 10 -10.69 -2.65 3.72
C ILE A 10 -9.83 -1.39 3.61
N VAL A 11 -8.81 -1.42 2.74
CA VAL A 11 -7.88 -0.31 2.51
C VAL A 11 -8.56 0.95 2.00
N ASN A 12 -9.75 0.82 1.41
CA ASN A 12 -10.56 1.94 0.91
C ASN A 12 -11.39 2.63 2.01
N TYR A 13 -11.41 2.08 3.23
CA TYR A 13 -12.27 2.54 4.33
C TYR A 13 -11.48 2.96 5.58
N VAL A 14 -10.15 3.08 5.47
CA VAL A 14 -9.26 3.43 6.58
C VAL A 14 -8.48 4.70 6.27
N ASP A 15 -8.18 5.49 7.30
CA ASP A 15 -7.41 6.73 7.12
C ASP A 15 -5.93 6.48 6.80
N SER A 16 -5.37 5.36 7.27
CA SER A 16 -3.96 5.03 7.07
C SER A 16 -3.71 3.53 7.14
N ILE A 17 -2.65 3.11 6.47
CA ILE A 17 -2.24 1.73 6.32
C ILE A 17 -0.82 1.61 6.87
N ILE A 18 -0.58 0.57 7.66
CA ILE A 18 0.77 0.15 8.02
C ILE A 18 1.15 -0.98 7.06
N PHE A 19 2.01 -0.67 6.09
CA PHE A 19 2.56 -1.65 5.18
C PHE A 19 3.91 -2.13 5.70
N VAL A 20 4.01 -3.44 5.91
CA VAL A 20 5.25 -4.11 6.33
C VAL A 20 5.86 -4.75 5.10
N ASP A 21 6.88 -4.10 4.54
CA ASP A 21 7.59 -4.60 3.39
C ASP A 21 8.69 -5.57 3.83
N LYS A 22 8.42 -6.87 3.74
CA LYS A 22 9.43 -7.89 4.09
C LYS A 22 10.64 -7.91 3.16
N SER A 23 10.52 -7.36 1.95
CA SER A 23 11.60 -7.38 0.97
C SER A 23 12.67 -6.33 1.26
N SER A 24 12.26 -5.13 1.68
CA SER A 24 13.17 -4.07 2.12
C SER A 24 13.44 -4.09 3.62
N GLY A 25 12.53 -4.66 4.42
CA GLY A 25 12.54 -4.59 5.88
C GLY A 25 11.86 -3.33 6.43
N ASP A 26 11.29 -2.48 5.57
CA ASP A 26 10.70 -1.21 5.97
C ASP A 26 9.27 -1.37 6.49
N ILE A 27 8.91 -0.48 7.41
CA ILE A 27 7.54 -0.31 7.90
C ILE A 27 7.10 1.09 7.53
N ILE A 28 6.10 1.18 6.64
CA ILE A 28 5.65 2.44 6.07
C ILE A 28 4.22 2.67 6.55
N LYS A 29 3.96 3.86 7.10
CA LYS A 29 2.61 4.30 7.46
C LYS A 29 2.21 5.43 6.52
N ASP A 30 1.21 5.20 5.68
CA ASP A 30 0.70 6.21 4.75
C ASP A 30 -0.75 5.89 4.32
N THR A 31 -1.33 6.70 3.44
CA THR A 31 -2.66 6.45 2.84
C THR A 31 -2.57 5.39 1.73
N HIS A 32 -3.71 4.76 1.39
CA HIS A 32 -3.79 3.82 0.28
C HIS A 32 -3.26 4.42 -1.03
N ASP A 33 -3.73 5.63 -1.36
CA ASP A 33 -3.37 6.33 -2.60
C ASP A 33 -1.88 6.67 -2.66
N ASN A 34 -1.30 7.16 -1.56
CA ASN A 34 0.13 7.46 -1.50
C ASN A 34 0.98 6.18 -1.63
N LEU A 35 0.54 5.07 -1.04
CA LEU A 35 1.25 3.79 -1.18
C LEU A 35 1.16 3.24 -2.61
N ILE A 36 0.01 3.36 -3.27
CA ILE A 36 -0.10 3.04 -4.71
C ILE A 36 0.86 3.92 -5.51
N TYR A 37 0.89 5.22 -5.26
CA TYR A 37 1.73 6.15 -6.02
C TYR A 37 3.23 5.89 -5.82
N ARG A 38 3.69 5.76 -4.56
CA ARG A 38 5.13 5.77 -4.21
C ARG A 38 5.75 4.41 -4.04
N ASN A 39 4.98 3.38 -3.67
CA ASN A 39 5.53 2.09 -3.27
C ASN A 39 5.25 1.01 -4.32
N GLN A 40 6.29 0.58 -5.03
CA GLN A 40 6.20 -0.49 -6.02
C GLN A 40 5.77 -1.84 -5.41
N ASN A 41 6.23 -2.17 -4.21
CA ASN A 41 5.92 -3.45 -3.57
C ASN A 41 4.47 -3.49 -3.07
N TYR A 42 3.95 -2.34 -2.63
CA TYR A 42 2.54 -2.19 -2.34
C TYR A 42 1.68 -2.35 -3.60
N ARG A 43 2.04 -1.70 -4.71
CA ARG A 43 1.34 -1.89 -6.01
C ARG A 43 1.30 -3.36 -6.46
N LYS A 44 2.42 -4.07 -6.32
CA LYS A 44 2.51 -5.50 -6.64
C LYS A 44 1.52 -6.35 -5.84
N LEU A 45 1.25 -6.00 -4.58
CA LEU A 45 0.25 -6.70 -3.75
C LEU A 45 -1.15 -6.63 -4.37
N PHE A 46 -1.48 -5.53 -5.05
CA PHE A 46 -2.77 -5.31 -5.71
C PHE A 46 -2.75 -5.68 -7.20
N GLY A 47 -1.65 -6.24 -7.72
CA GLY A 47 -1.52 -6.58 -9.15
C GLY A 47 -1.56 -5.36 -10.08
N LEU A 48 -1.29 -4.17 -9.55
CA LEU A 48 -1.29 -2.93 -10.33
C LEU A 48 -0.01 -2.85 -11.17
N LYS A 49 -0.14 -2.49 -12.44
CA LYS A 49 1.01 -2.24 -13.32
C LYS A 49 1.76 -0.99 -12.86
N GLU A 50 3.05 -0.93 -13.14
CA GLU A 50 3.82 0.29 -12.90
C GLU A 50 3.23 1.42 -13.74
N GLU A 51 2.69 2.44 -13.08
CA GLU A 51 2.40 3.71 -13.73
C GLU A 51 3.72 4.44 -13.91
N VAL A 52 4.27 4.37 -15.14
CA VAL A 52 5.40 5.19 -15.58
C VAL A 52 4.90 6.63 -15.62
N HIS A 53 5.17 7.36 -14.55
CA HIS A 53 4.97 8.80 -14.53
C HIS A 53 6.16 9.41 -15.27
N ASN A 54 5.92 9.90 -16.49
CA ASN A 54 6.85 10.79 -17.16
C ASN A 54 6.63 12.18 -16.54
N ASP A 55 7.63 12.66 -15.80
CA ASP A 55 7.71 14.05 -15.34
C ASP A 55 7.75 15.03 -16.52
#